data_AF-A0A838UIZ1-F1
#
_entry.id   AF-A0A838UIZ1-F1
#
_cell.length_a   1.000
_cell.length_b   1.000
_cell.length_c   1.000
_cell.angle_alpha   90.00
_cell.angle_beta   90.00
_cell.angle_gamma   90.00
#
_symmetry.space_group_name_H-M   'P 1'
#
loop_
_entity.id
_entity.type
_entity.pdbx_description
1 polymer ?
#
loop_
_entity_poly.entity_id
_entity_poly.type
_entity_poly.pdbx_seq_one_letter_code
_entity_poly.pdbx_strand_id
1 'polypeptide(L)'
;MIKLERDRRLGVNLLAQINDDHVEWMVVSRLYDLLNEPPSSDKDVTLLYSLFGTSLCWTCQRIRDRKHENASRVWTKLQDQLAANIPWKPERTMEVVSDGDPLLTLPASVFLVSLRNAIAHGDDRRVAPLHMRGKGADRRLVGFTLKTEFYDSKQKSFGQASEPPRWGICRVSLTTVDLRRIGLALTGLFRDQMNPYSQNDARRHVSLGQFTLGPGPVAEEISSAGQR
;
A
#
# COMPACT_ATOMS: atom_id res chain seq x y z
N MET A 1 -11.58 5.97 -27.37
CA MET A 1 -12.12 7.24 -26.84
C MET A 1 -13.44 6.90 -26.13
N ILE A 2 -13.41 6.72 -24.81
CA ILE A 2 -14.58 6.30 -24.04
C ILE A 2 -15.37 7.57 -23.70
N LYS A 3 -16.58 7.72 -24.25
CA LYS A 3 -17.52 8.78 -23.85
C LYS A 3 -18.16 8.36 -22.53
N LEU A 4 -17.73 8.94 -21.41
CA LEU A 4 -18.38 8.78 -20.11
C LEU A 4 -19.36 9.92 -19.89
N GLU A 5 -20.57 9.56 -19.46
CA GLU A 5 -21.76 10.40 -19.38
C GLU A 5 -21.69 11.36 -18.19
N ARG A 6 -22.06 12.64 -18.42
CA ARG A 6 -21.98 13.74 -17.45
C ARG A 6 -23.12 13.67 -16.44
N ASP A 7 -22.81 13.50 -15.17
CA ASP A 7 -23.78 13.77 -14.10
C ASP A 7 -23.79 15.29 -13.80
N ARG A 8 -24.93 15.94 -14.07
CA ARG A 8 -25.06 17.41 -14.07
C ARG A 8 -25.32 18.03 -12.69
N ARG A 9 -25.43 17.24 -11.62
CA ARG A 9 -26.01 17.72 -10.35
C ARG A 9 -25.07 18.48 -9.42
N LEU A 10 -23.75 18.50 -9.67
CA LEU A 10 -22.80 19.07 -8.71
C LEU A 10 -22.10 20.36 -9.11
N GLY A 11 -22.30 20.94 -10.30
CA GLY A 11 -21.73 22.26 -10.65
C GLY A 11 -20.20 22.37 -10.58
N VAL A 12 -19.49 21.28 -10.28
CA VAL A 12 -18.05 21.19 -10.36
C VAL A 12 -17.72 20.63 -11.75
N ASN A 13 -17.01 21.41 -12.56
CA ASN A 13 -16.34 20.92 -13.76
C ASN A 13 -15.23 19.93 -13.33
N LEU A 14 -15.62 18.73 -12.90
CA LEU A 14 -14.72 17.65 -12.48
C LEU A 14 -14.36 16.74 -13.66
N LEU A 15 -14.47 17.25 -14.89
CA LEU A 15 -13.81 16.66 -16.06
C LEU A 15 -12.37 17.16 -16.10
N ALA A 16 -11.61 16.89 -15.04
CA ALA A 16 -10.16 16.96 -15.14
C ALA A 16 -9.77 15.92 -16.19
N GLN A 17 -9.28 16.39 -17.33
CA GLN A 17 -8.67 15.53 -18.33
C GLN A 17 -7.62 14.67 -17.63
N ILE A 18 -7.76 13.34 -17.70
CA ILE A 18 -6.78 12.43 -17.13
C ILE A 18 -5.56 12.54 -18.05
N ASN A 19 -4.59 13.37 -17.64
CA ASN A 19 -3.28 13.41 -18.28
C ASN A 19 -2.55 12.10 -18.00
N ASP A 20 -1.56 11.76 -18.81
CA ASP A 20 -0.75 10.54 -18.63
C ASP A 20 -0.16 10.47 -17.20
N ASP A 21 0.19 11.61 -16.63
CA ASP A 21 0.68 11.76 -15.25
C ASP A 21 -0.35 11.37 -14.17
N HIS A 22 -1.64 11.35 -14.50
CA HIS A 22 -2.74 11.02 -13.58
C HIS A 22 -3.21 9.57 -13.71
N VAL A 23 -2.86 8.86 -14.79
CA VAL A 23 -3.40 7.52 -15.09
C VAL A 23 -3.08 6.55 -13.96
N GLU A 24 -1.86 6.56 -13.46
CA GLU A 24 -1.42 5.62 -12.43
C GLU A 24 -2.08 5.86 -11.08
N TRP A 25 -2.18 7.13 -10.70
CA TRP A 25 -2.91 7.53 -9.50
C TRP A 25 -4.38 7.10 -9.59
N MET A 26 -5.03 7.31 -10.73
CA MET A 26 -6.41 6.89 -10.97
C MET A 26 -6.58 5.37 -10.87
N VAL A 27 -5.65 4.59 -11.43
CA VAL A 27 -5.68 3.11 -11.33
C VAL A 27 -5.59 2.67 -9.88
N VAL A 28 -4.62 3.19 -9.12
CA VAL A 28 -4.46 2.83 -7.71
C VAL A 28 -5.64 3.32 -6.87
N SER A 29 -6.17 4.51 -7.15
CA SER A 29 -7.37 5.02 -6.47
C SER A 29 -8.56 4.10 -6.72
N ARG A 30 -8.77 3.66 -7.96
CA ARG A 30 -9.87 2.74 -8.28
C ARG A 30 -9.71 1.39 -7.61
N LEU A 31 -8.48 0.84 -7.55
CA LEU A 31 -8.21 -0.40 -6.80
C LEU A 31 -8.47 -0.22 -5.31
N TYR A 32 -8.08 0.91 -4.74
CA TYR A 32 -8.39 1.26 -3.34
C TYR A 32 -9.90 1.29 -3.11
N ASP A 33 -10.66 1.97 -3.97
CA ASP A 33 -12.11 2.09 -3.85
C ASP A 33 -12.79 0.72 -3.95
N LEU A 34 -12.38 -0.12 -4.92
CA LEU A 34 -12.90 -1.49 -5.08
C LEU A 34 -12.57 -2.39 -3.88
N LEU A 35 -11.43 -2.20 -3.22
CA LEU A 35 -11.10 -2.88 -1.98
C LEU A 35 -11.87 -2.30 -0.78
N ASN A 36 -12.24 -1.02 -0.84
CA ASN A 36 -12.96 -0.34 0.23
C ASN A 36 -14.47 -0.59 0.16
N GLU A 37 -14.99 -1.04 -0.98
CA GLU A 37 -16.34 -1.57 -1.10
C GLU A 37 -16.41 -2.97 -0.47
N PRO A 38 -17.31 -3.21 0.51
CA PRO A 38 -17.46 -4.54 1.07
C PRO A 38 -17.97 -5.51 0.00
N PRO A 39 -17.54 -6.78 0.00
CA PRO A 39 -18.10 -7.79 -0.89
C PRO A 39 -19.62 -7.85 -0.72
N SER A 40 -20.33 -7.79 -1.84
CA SER A 40 -21.80 -7.86 -1.89
C SER A 40 -22.34 -9.25 -1.53
N SER A 41 -21.49 -10.27 -1.67
CA SER A 41 -21.79 -11.66 -1.41
C SER A 41 -20.62 -12.38 -0.75
N ASP A 42 -20.94 -13.42 0.02
CA ASP A 42 -19.97 -14.41 0.52
C ASP A 42 -19.21 -15.12 -0.60
N LYS A 43 -19.69 -15.04 -1.84
CA LYS A 43 -19.04 -15.60 -3.04
C LYS A 43 -17.93 -14.70 -3.60
N ASP A 44 -17.80 -13.46 -3.11
CA ASP A 44 -16.87 -12.47 -3.65
C ASP A 44 -15.43 -12.63 -3.10
N VAL A 45 -15.14 -13.71 -2.36
CA VAL A 45 -13.80 -14.00 -1.82
C VAL A 45 -12.76 -14.11 -2.94
N THR A 46 -13.13 -14.75 -4.06
CA THR A 46 -12.24 -14.85 -5.23
C THR A 46 -12.01 -13.49 -5.89
N LEU A 47 -13.05 -12.66 -6.01
CA LEU A 47 -12.92 -11.30 -6.53
C LEU A 47 -11.98 -10.46 -5.65
N LEU A 48 -12.17 -10.52 -4.33
CA LEU A 48 -11.31 -9.83 -3.37
C LEU A 48 -9.85 -10.31 -3.47
N TYR A 49 -9.64 -11.62 -3.61
CA TYR A 49 -8.30 -12.18 -3.84
C TYR A 49 -7.68 -11.66 -5.15
N SER A 50 -8.45 -11.60 -6.24
CA SER A 50 -7.98 -11.02 -7.51
C SER A 50 -7.63 -9.54 -7.40
N LEU A 51 -8.43 -8.74 -6.68
CA LEU A 51 -8.16 -7.32 -6.44
C LEU A 51 -6.91 -7.13 -5.58
N PHE A 52 -6.77 -7.93 -4.52
CA PHE A 52 -5.58 -7.94 -3.68
C PHE A 52 -4.33 -8.33 -4.48
N GLY A 53 -4.39 -9.44 -5.23
CA GLY A 53 -3.28 -9.92 -6.06
C GLY A 53 -2.87 -8.90 -7.13
N THR A 54 -3.85 -8.26 -7.78
CA THR A 54 -3.60 -7.18 -8.75
C THR A 54 -2.87 -6.01 -8.09
N SER A 55 -3.37 -5.55 -6.94
CA SER A 55 -2.78 -4.44 -6.18
C SER A 55 -1.35 -4.76 -5.73
N LEU A 56 -1.12 -5.97 -5.24
CA LEU A 56 0.17 -6.44 -4.78
C LEU A 56 1.18 -6.56 -5.93
N CYS A 57 0.79 -7.19 -7.03
CA CYS A 57 1.64 -7.34 -8.21
C CYS A 57 2.00 -5.99 -8.82
N TRP A 58 1.01 -5.10 -8.99
CA TRP A 58 1.23 -3.77 -9.55
C TRP A 58 2.22 -2.97 -8.69
N THR A 59 1.99 -2.89 -7.37
CA THR A 59 2.83 -2.11 -6.47
C THR A 59 4.24 -2.68 -6.37
N CYS A 60 4.40 -4.00 -6.18
CA CYS A 60 5.71 -4.63 -6.15
C CYS A 60 6.47 -4.51 -7.49
N GLN A 61 5.78 -4.43 -8.62
CA GLN A 61 6.43 -4.19 -9.91
C GLN A 61 6.95 -2.75 -10.00
N ARG A 62 6.19 -1.75 -9.55
CA ARG A 62 6.65 -0.35 -9.54
C ARG A 62 7.82 -0.11 -8.62
N ILE A 63 7.84 -0.77 -7.46
CA ILE A 63 8.96 -0.67 -6.52
C ILE A 63 10.27 -1.20 -7.12
N ARG A 64 10.21 -2.16 -8.06
CA ARG A 64 11.42 -2.64 -8.75
C ARG A 64 12.00 -1.60 -9.70
N ASP A 65 11.19 -0.65 -10.18
CA ASP A 65 11.66 0.43 -11.03
C ASP A 65 12.29 1.53 -10.17
N ARG A 66 13.62 1.55 -10.10
CA ARG A 66 14.40 2.53 -9.33
C ARG A 66 14.22 3.97 -9.81
N LYS A 67 13.72 4.19 -11.04
CA LYS A 67 13.47 5.53 -11.58
C LYS A 67 12.14 6.10 -11.08
N HIS A 68 11.31 5.30 -10.44
CA HIS A 68 9.99 5.70 -9.99
C HIS A 68 10.04 6.30 -8.57
N GLU A 69 10.24 7.61 -8.46
CA GLU A 69 10.43 8.30 -7.17
C GLU A 69 9.35 7.99 -6.12
N ASN A 70 8.07 8.00 -6.51
CA ASN A 70 6.96 7.68 -5.60
C ASN A 70 7.05 6.24 -5.07
N ALA A 71 7.44 5.28 -5.92
CA ALA A 71 7.58 3.88 -5.51
C ALA A 71 8.77 3.69 -4.56
N SER A 72 9.86 4.43 -4.77
CA SER A 72 11.00 4.47 -3.84
C SER A 72 10.59 4.98 -2.46
N ARG A 73 9.78 6.04 -2.37
CA ARG A 73 9.25 6.55 -1.09
C ARG A 73 8.35 5.53 -0.39
N VAL A 74 7.48 4.84 -1.13
CA VAL A 74 6.66 3.76 -0.55
C VAL A 74 7.55 2.62 -0.06
N TRP A 75 8.57 2.24 -0.82
CA TRP A 75 9.50 1.18 -0.43
C TRP A 75 10.23 1.50 0.87
N THR A 76 10.78 2.71 1.02
CA THR A 76 11.41 3.14 2.27
C THR A 76 10.44 3.01 3.45
N LYS A 77 9.21 3.53 3.32
CA LYS A 77 8.17 3.39 4.36
C LYS A 77 7.86 1.93 4.71
N LEU A 78 7.90 1.03 3.74
CA LEU A 78 7.67 -0.41 3.95
C LEU A 78 8.89 -1.14 4.52
N GLN A 79 10.10 -0.59 4.37
CA GLN A 79 11.30 -1.11 5.02
C GLN A 79 11.34 -0.75 6.50
N ASP A 80 10.80 0.42 6.86
CA ASP A 80 10.76 0.90 8.25
C ASP A 80 9.65 0.25 9.10
N GLN A 81 8.76 -0.53 8.47
CA GLN A 81 7.64 -1.21 9.12
C GLN A 81 7.91 -2.70 9.19
N LEU A 82 7.62 -3.32 10.34
CA LEU A 82 7.67 -4.78 10.49
C LEU A 82 6.37 -5.43 10.02
N ALA A 83 6.48 -6.62 9.42
CA ALA A 83 5.32 -7.42 9.01
C ALA A 83 4.46 -7.88 10.21
N ALA A 84 5.04 -7.95 11.42
CA ALA A 84 4.31 -8.21 12.65
C ALA A 84 3.36 -7.08 13.08
N ASN A 85 3.45 -5.89 12.48
CA ASN A 85 2.61 -4.73 12.84
C ASN A 85 1.37 -4.65 11.94
N ILE A 86 0.30 -4.04 12.46
CA ILE A 86 -0.85 -3.63 11.66
C ILE A 86 -0.36 -2.56 10.66
N PRO A 87 -0.79 -2.60 9.38
CA PRO A 87 -1.83 -3.46 8.79
C PRO A 87 -1.34 -4.80 8.21
N TRP A 88 -0.04 -5.06 8.22
CA TRP A 88 0.61 -6.17 7.49
C TRP A 88 0.40 -7.54 8.13
N LYS A 89 0.27 -7.57 9.46
CA LYS A 89 0.10 -8.79 10.23
C LYS A 89 -1.18 -9.53 9.83
N PRO A 90 -1.12 -10.78 9.35
CA PRO A 90 -2.30 -11.61 9.18
C PRO A 90 -2.99 -11.92 10.52
N GLU A 91 -4.30 -12.02 10.52
CA GLU A 91 -5.05 -12.58 11.63
C GLU A 91 -4.76 -14.08 11.73
N ARG A 92 -4.46 -14.57 12.93
CA ARG A 92 -4.12 -15.98 13.13
C ARG A 92 -5.36 -16.85 12.91
N THR A 93 -5.51 -17.42 11.72
CA THR A 93 -6.47 -18.50 11.48
C THR A 93 -5.86 -19.85 11.82
N MET A 94 -6.11 -20.27 13.07
CA MET A 94 -6.24 -21.63 13.62
C MET A 94 -5.15 -22.71 13.44
N GLU A 95 -4.12 -22.60 12.61
CA GLU A 95 -3.06 -23.63 12.57
C GLU A 95 -1.66 -23.01 12.46
N VAL A 96 -1.06 -22.70 13.61
CA VAL A 96 0.38 -22.40 13.67
C VAL A 96 1.11 -23.69 14.01
N VAL A 97 1.80 -24.26 13.01
CA VAL A 97 2.79 -25.32 13.23
C VAL A 97 4.12 -24.66 13.57
N SER A 98 4.43 -24.59 14.87
CA SER A 98 5.74 -24.31 15.50
C SER A 98 6.33 -22.89 15.49
N ASP A 99 7.33 -22.72 16.38
CA ASP A 99 7.98 -21.51 16.92
C ASP A 99 8.21 -20.35 15.94
N GLY A 100 7.43 -19.29 16.14
CA GLY A 100 7.59 -18.00 15.47
C GLY A 100 7.26 -18.04 13.98
N ASP A 101 6.51 -17.07 13.47
CA ASP A 101 6.42 -16.89 12.02
C ASP A 101 7.63 -16.03 11.60
N PRO A 102 8.69 -16.63 11.03
CA PRO A 102 9.92 -15.90 10.70
C PRO A 102 9.63 -14.73 9.76
N LEU A 103 8.60 -14.84 8.92
CA LEU A 103 8.20 -13.82 7.97
C LEU A 103 7.67 -12.56 8.66
N LEU A 104 7.07 -12.70 9.85
CA LEU A 104 6.58 -11.56 10.63
C LEU A 104 7.69 -10.74 11.29
N THR A 105 8.89 -11.32 11.44
CA THR A 105 10.07 -10.61 11.97
C THR A 105 10.80 -9.78 10.92
N LEU A 106 10.37 -9.88 9.66
CA LEU A 106 10.96 -9.17 8.53
C LEU A 106 10.27 -7.83 8.28
N PRO A 107 10.91 -6.92 7.53
CA PRO A 107 10.25 -5.73 7.03
C PRO A 107 9.01 -6.07 6.19
N ALA A 108 7.99 -5.21 6.24
CA ALA A 108 6.75 -5.34 5.49
C ALA A 108 7.00 -5.43 3.98
N SER A 109 8.00 -4.71 3.48
CA SER A 109 8.49 -4.82 2.10
C SER A 109 8.86 -6.26 1.70
N VAL A 110 9.61 -6.97 2.54
CA VAL A 110 10.04 -8.35 2.28
C VAL A 110 8.86 -9.31 2.36
N PHE A 111 7.97 -9.12 3.34
CA PHE A 111 6.72 -9.87 3.47
C PHE A 111 5.87 -9.75 2.21
N LEU A 112 5.59 -8.52 1.74
CA LEU A 112 4.78 -8.26 0.55
C LEU A 112 5.41 -8.84 -0.73
N VAL A 113 6.73 -8.74 -0.89
CA VAL A 113 7.42 -9.39 -2.02
C VAL A 113 7.27 -10.91 -1.96
N SER A 114 7.35 -11.50 -0.77
CA SER A 114 7.18 -12.95 -0.58
C SER A 114 5.75 -13.40 -0.93
N LEU A 115 4.73 -12.64 -0.52
CA LEU A 115 3.34 -12.86 -0.93
C LEU A 115 3.18 -12.75 -2.45
N ARG A 116 3.78 -11.71 -3.06
CA ARG A 116 3.71 -11.53 -4.51
C ARG A 116 4.33 -12.70 -5.24
N ASN A 117 5.49 -13.15 -4.79
CA ASN A 117 6.19 -14.29 -5.39
C ASN A 117 5.41 -15.60 -5.23
N ALA A 118 4.54 -15.73 -4.22
CA ALA A 118 3.62 -16.86 -4.12
C ALA A 118 2.46 -16.74 -5.13
N ILE A 119 1.87 -15.55 -5.26
CA ILE A 119 0.69 -15.30 -6.14
C ILE A 119 1.06 -15.28 -7.62
N ALA A 120 2.18 -14.67 -7.99
CA ALA A 120 2.56 -14.44 -9.38
C ALA A 120 3.40 -15.58 -9.98
N HIS A 121 3.71 -16.62 -9.20
CA HIS A 121 4.41 -17.79 -9.73
C HIS A 121 3.43 -18.64 -10.54
N GLY A 122 3.85 -19.16 -11.70
CA GLY A 122 3.04 -20.09 -12.48
C GLY A 122 2.90 -21.49 -11.87
N ASP A 123 3.34 -21.69 -10.62
CA ASP A 123 3.23 -22.96 -9.90
C ASP A 123 1.95 -22.96 -9.08
N ASP A 124 0.95 -23.71 -9.52
CA ASP A 124 -0.39 -23.81 -8.92
C ASP A 124 -0.36 -24.33 -7.47
N ARG A 125 0.73 -24.96 -7.04
CA ARG A 125 0.92 -25.51 -5.69
C ARG A 125 1.19 -24.45 -4.62
N ARG A 126 1.39 -23.18 -5.00
CA ARG A 126 1.69 -22.10 -4.06
C ARG A 126 0.47 -21.45 -3.44
N VAL A 127 -0.72 -21.68 -3.98
CA VAL A 127 -1.96 -21.07 -3.50
C VAL A 127 -2.99 -22.18 -3.23
N ALA A 128 -3.52 -22.22 -2.01
CA ALA A 128 -4.57 -23.16 -1.63
C ALA A 128 -5.79 -22.41 -1.08
N PRO A 129 -7.03 -22.85 -1.36
CA PRO A 129 -8.22 -22.22 -0.82
C PRO A 129 -8.34 -22.49 0.69
N LEU A 130 -8.55 -21.43 1.48
CA LEU A 130 -8.79 -21.52 2.92
C LEU A 130 -10.29 -21.62 3.18
N HIS A 131 -10.71 -22.74 3.76
CA HIS A 131 -12.12 -22.99 4.08
C HIS A 131 -12.36 -22.97 5.58
N MET A 132 -13.43 -22.31 6.01
CA MET A 132 -13.97 -22.45 7.36
C MET A 132 -15.01 -23.58 7.36
N ARG A 133 -14.93 -24.47 8.36
CA ARG A 133 -15.96 -25.49 8.57
C ARG A 133 -17.24 -24.82 9.07
N GLY A 134 -18.33 -24.98 8.32
CA GLY A 134 -19.68 -24.64 8.78
C GLY A 134 -20.28 -25.75 9.63
N LYS A 135 -21.59 -25.64 9.91
CA LYS A 135 -22.36 -26.74 10.50
C LYS A 135 -22.52 -27.85 9.45
N GLY A 136 -22.11 -29.08 9.78
CA GLY A 136 -22.24 -30.23 8.87
C GLY A 136 -21.14 -30.31 7.81
N ALA A 137 -21.53 -30.61 6.56
CA ALA A 137 -20.60 -30.77 5.43
C ALA A 137 -20.25 -29.46 4.69
N ASP A 138 -20.91 -28.35 5.03
CA ASP A 138 -20.70 -27.07 4.36
C ASP A 138 -19.33 -26.48 4.66
N ARG A 139 -18.56 -26.25 3.58
CA ARG A 139 -17.27 -25.56 3.62
C ARG A 139 -17.42 -24.20 2.96
N ARG A 140 -17.23 -23.14 3.74
CA ARG A 140 -17.25 -21.77 3.22
C ARG A 140 -15.83 -21.34 2.91
N LEU A 141 -15.59 -20.87 1.69
CA LEU A 141 -14.32 -20.22 1.34
C LEU A 141 -14.23 -18.90 2.14
N VAL A 142 -13.12 -18.71 2.85
CA VAL A 142 -12.89 -17.51 3.69
C VAL A 142 -11.56 -16.82 3.38
N GLY A 143 -10.76 -17.37 2.47
CA GLY A 143 -9.47 -16.80 2.11
C GLY A 143 -8.58 -17.77 1.34
N PHE A 144 -7.27 -17.55 1.42
CA PHE A 144 -6.25 -18.35 0.74
C PHE A 144 -5.01 -18.56 1.61
N THR A 145 -4.41 -19.74 1.51
CA THR A 145 -3.10 -20.04 2.07
C THR A 145 -2.04 -19.96 0.98
N LEU A 146 -0.99 -19.20 1.24
CA LEU A 146 0.11 -18.91 0.33
C LEU A 146 1.37 -19.61 0.85
N LYS A 147 1.98 -20.47 0.03
CA LYS A 147 3.30 -21.01 0.29
C LYS A 147 4.34 -20.00 -0.22
N THR A 148 4.94 -19.30 0.72
CA THR A 148 5.94 -18.26 0.48
C THR A 148 7.35 -18.80 0.70
N GLU A 149 8.29 -18.25 -0.06
CA GLU A 149 9.72 -18.44 0.13
C GLU A 149 10.31 -17.09 0.52
N PHE A 150 11.18 -17.07 1.53
CA PHE A 150 11.84 -15.86 1.97
C PHE A 150 13.33 -16.10 2.19
N TYR A 151 14.09 -15.02 2.04
CA TYR A 151 15.53 -15.00 2.23
C TYR A 151 15.85 -14.61 3.67
N ASP A 152 16.40 -15.53 4.46
CA ASP A 152 16.90 -15.20 5.79
C ASP A 152 18.33 -14.68 5.70
N SER A 153 18.49 -13.36 5.74
CA SER A 153 19.81 -12.72 5.73
C SER A 153 20.51 -12.75 7.10
N LYS A 154 19.79 -13.08 8.19
CA LYS A 154 20.30 -12.99 9.57
C LYS A 154 21.11 -14.22 10.00
N GLN A 155 21.12 -15.30 9.23
CA GLN A 155 21.98 -16.46 9.49
C GLN A 155 23.47 -16.26 9.13
N LYS A 156 23.91 -15.04 8.84
CA LYS A 156 25.35 -14.71 8.84
C LYS A 156 25.86 -14.66 10.29
N SER A 157 25.94 -15.82 10.94
CA SER A 157 26.64 -16.00 12.19
C SER A 157 28.11 -15.62 11.99
N PHE A 158 28.59 -14.68 12.79
CA PHE A 158 29.98 -14.23 12.80
C PHE A 158 30.94 -15.43 12.89
N GLY A 159 31.74 -15.68 11.85
CA GLY A 159 32.90 -16.59 11.91
C GLY A 159 32.77 -18.01 11.34
N GLN A 160 31.63 -18.41 10.76
CA GLN A 160 31.54 -19.68 10.02
C GLN A 160 31.58 -19.45 8.51
N ALA A 161 32.41 -20.24 7.82
CA ALA A 161 32.60 -20.20 6.38
C ALA A 161 31.24 -20.26 5.65
N SER A 162 31.07 -19.34 4.70
CA SER A 162 29.92 -19.11 3.81
C SER A 162 29.02 -20.33 3.56
N GLU A 163 28.05 -20.60 4.45
CA GLU A 163 26.92 -21.43 4.05
C GLU A 163 26.13 -20.68 2.98
N PRO A 164 25.68 -21.37 1.92
CA PRO A 164 24.79 -20.76 0.94
C PRO A 164 23.53 -20.30 1.65
N PRO A 165 22.97 -19.14 1.25
CA PRO A 165 21.76 -18.62 1.88
C PRO A 165 20.64 -19.67 1.84
N ARG A 166 20.05 -19.92 3.01
CA ARG A 166 18.93 -20.86 3.14
C ARG A 166 17.63 -20.13 2.83
N TRP A 167 16.88 -20.68 1.87
CA TRP A 167 15.51 -20.25 1.61
C TRP A 167 14.59 -20.83 2.68
N GLY A 168 13.96 -19.96 3.45
CA GLY A 168 12.89 -20.35 4.37
C GLY A 168 11.60 -20.54 3.60
N ILE A 169 10.82 -21.57 3.94
CA ILE A 169 9.46 -21.76 3.43
C ILE A 169 8.48 -21.44 4.56
N CYS A 170 7.55 -20.52 4.34
CA CYS A 170 6.47 -20.20 5.27
C CYS A 170 5.11 -20.32 4.59
N ARG A 171 4.09 -20.80 5.32
CA ARG A 171 2.69 -20.78 4.86
C ARG A 171 1.97 -19.62 5.52
N VAL A 172 1.47 -18.70 4.70
CA VAL A 172 0.70 -17.54 5.16
C VAL A 172 -0.75 -17.72 4.78
N SER A 173 -1.63 -17.85 5.76
CA SER A 173 -3.08 -17.86 5.54
C SER A 173 -3.62 -16.44 5.64
N LEU A 174 -4.31 -15.99 4.60
CA LEU A 174 -4.95 -14.67 4.53
C LEU A 174 -6.45 -14.86 4.39
N THR A 175 -7.21 -14.38 5.37
CA THR A 175 -8.68 -14.28 5.28
C THR A 175 -9.10 -13.13 4.37
N THR A 176 -10.40 -13.03 4.07
CA THR A 176 -10.96 -11.83 3.44
C THR A 176 -10.65 -10.55 4.20
N VAL A 177 -10.61 -10.59 5.53
CA VAL A 177 -10.26 -9.43 6.35
C VAL A 177 -8.81 -9.03 6.11
N ASP A 178 -7.90 -10.00 6.08
CA ASP A 178 -6.47 -9.75 5.82
C ASP A 178 -6.22 -9.23 4.40
N LEU A 179 -6.78 -9.90 3.39
CA LEU A 179 -6.66 -9.52 1.98
C LEU A 179 -7.10 -8.07 1.77
N ARG A 180 -8.24 -7.69 2.37
CA ARG A 180 -8.78 -6.33 2.30
C ARG A 180 -7.91 -5.34 3.05
N ARG A 181 -7.58 -5.61 4.32
CA ARG A 181 -6.79 -4.71 5.17
C ARG A 181 -5.42 -4.42 4.56
N ILE A 182 -4.70 -5.46 4.17
CA ILE A 182 -3.36 -5.34 3.56
C ILE A 182 -3.46 -4.65 2.20
N GLY A 183 -4.45 -5.03 1.38
CA GLY A 183 -4.69 -4.40 0.08
C GLY A 183 -4.97 -2.90 0.20
N LEU A 184 -5.85 -2.50 1.12
CA LEU A 184 -6.19 -1.10 1.38
C LEU A 184 -4.98 -0.30 1.88
N ALA A 185 -4.21 -0.87 2.79
CA ALA A 185 -3.00 -0.21 3.28
C ALA A 185 -1.99 0.01 2.16
N LEU A 186 -1.76 -1.01 1.34
CA LEU A 186 -0.79 -0.97 0.25
C LEU A 186 -1.20 0.02 -0.85
N THR A 187 -2.45 -0.05 -1.30
CA THR A 187 -2.98 0.89 -2.30
C THR A 187 -3.10 2.30 -1.74
N GLY A 188 -3.45 2.46 -0.46
CA GLY A 188 -3.50 3.75 0.22
C GLY A 188 -2.14 4.43 0.27
N LEU A 189 -1.09 3.71 0.66
CA LEU A 189 0.29 4.25 0.65
C LEU A 189 0.69 4.78 -0.73
N PHE A 190 0.42 4.00 -1.78
CA PHE A 190 0.73 4.42 -3.15
C PHE A 190 -0.11 5.60 -3.61
N ARG A 191 -1.43 5.54 -3.39
CA ARG A 191 -2.37 6.62 -3.74
C ARG A 191 -1.94 7.94 -3.10
N ASP A 192 -1.57 7.91 -1.83
CA ASP A 192 -1.21 9.11 -1.07
C ASP A 192 0.14 9.68 -1.53
N GLN A 193 1.10 8.85 -1.93
CA GLN A 193 2.37 9.32 -2.50
C GLN A 193 2.21 9.91 -3.92
N MET A 194 1.30 9.34 -4.71
CA MET A 194 1.07 9.76 -6.11
C MET A 194 0.04 10.88 -6.25
N ASN A 195 -0.62 11.30 -5.17
CA ASN A 195 -1.67 12.29 -5.25
C ASN A 195 -1.13 13.63 -5.79
N PRO A 196 -1.51 14.06 -7.00
CA PRO A 196 -0.98 15.29 -7.60
C PRO A 196 -1.45 16.54 -6.84
N TYR A 197 -2.58 16.45 -6.14
CA TYR A 197 -3.16 17.56 -5.39
C TYR A 197 -2.38 17.85 -4.10
N SER A 198 -1.88 16.81 -3.41
CA SER A 198 -1.08 17.00 -2.19
C SER A 198 0.29 17.64 -2.49
N GLN A 199 0.86 17.34 -3.66
CA GLN A 199 2.13 17.94 -4.09
C GLN A 199 1.99 19.41 -4.49
N ASN A 200 0.86 19.79 -5.08
CA ASN A 200 0.60 21.16 -5.49
C ASN A 200 0.34 22.10 -4.31
N ASP A 201 -0.35 21.63 -3.26
CA ASP A 201 -0.54 22.42 -2.05
C ASP A 201 0.78 22.65 -1.30
N ALA A 202 1.65 21.63 -1.22
CA ALA A 202 2.98 21.79 -0.63
C ALA A 202 3.84 22.82 -1.39
N ARG A 203 3.79 22.83 -2.73
CA ARG A 203 4.53 23.82 -3.54
C ARG A 203 3.99 25.25 -3.37
N ARG A 204 2.67 25.41 -3.27
CA ARG A 204 2.05 26.73 -3.02
C ARG A 204 2.46 27.31 -1.67
N HIS A 205 2.57 26.49 -0.62
CA HIS A 205 3.04 26.95 0.68
C HIS A 205 4.52 27.32 0.70
N VAL A 206 5.38 26.64 -0.06
CA VAL A 206 6.80 27.01 -0.18
C VAL A 206 6.98 28.33 -0.93
N SER A 207 6.17 28.61 -1.97
CA SER A 207 6.23 29.90 -2.69
C SER A 207 5.69 31.09 -1.88
N LEU A 208 4.76 30.86 -0.94
CA LEU A 208 4.25 31.93 -0.06
C LEU A 208 5.20 32.25 1.11
N GLY A 209 6.10 31.33 1.47
CA GLY A 209 7.12 31.52 2.52
C GLY A 209 8.36 32.32 2.10
N GLN A 210 8.48 32.72 0.84
CA GLN A 210 9.58 33.54 0.32
C GLN A 210 9.24 35.02 0.11
N PHE A 211 8.04 35.46 0.49
CA PHE A 211 7.78 36.89 0.67
C PHE A 211 8.43 37.33 1.99
N THR A 212 9.73 37.63 1.95
CA THR A 212 10.35 38.50 2.94
C THR A 212 9.55 39.81 2.96
N LEU A 213 8.89 40.08 4.08
CA LEU A 213 8.38 41.41 4.38
C LEU A 213 9.57 42.36 4.29
N GLY A 214 9.63 43.14 3.22
CA GLY A 214 10.57 44.26 3.12
C GLY A 214 10.38 45.18 4.33
N PRO A 215 11.42 45.93 4.74
CA PRO A 215 11.32 46.85 5.86
C PRO A 215 10.13 47.77 5.64
N GLY A 216 9.17 47.72 6.57
CA GLY A 216 7.99 48.55 6.54
C GLY A 216 8.36 50.04 6.55
N PRO A 217 7.51 50.92 6.00
CA PRO A 217 7.78 52.34 5.96
C PRO A 217 7.98 52.88 7.38
N VAL A 218 9.10 53.58 7.57
CA VAL A 218 9.44 54.28 8.79
C VAL A 218 8.35 55.33 9.04
N ALA A 219 7.71 55.27 10.20
CA ALA A 219 6.70 56.24 10.59
C ALA A 219 7.34 57.63 10.70
N GLU A 220 6.87 58.60 9.91
CA GLU A 220 7.20 60.01 10.07
C GLU A 220 6.61 60.53 11.40
N GLU A 221 7.49 60.98 12.29
CA GLU A 221 7.12 61.72 13.50
C GLU A 221 6.46 63.06 13.11
N ILE A 222 5.16 63.17 13.36
CA ILE A 222 4.44 64.45 13.30
C ILE A 222 4.80 65.24 14.56
N SER A 223 5.68 66.23 14.40
CA SER A 223 6.01 67.23 15.41
C SER A 223 4.84 68.19 15.61
N SER A 224 4.19 68.16 16.78
CA SER A 224 3.20 69.15 17.19
C SER A 224 3.87 70.28 17.97
N ALA A 225 3.95 71.46 17.35
CA ALA A 225 4.25 72.72 18.01
C ALA A 225 3.10 73.11 18.96
N GLY A 226 3.40 73.24 20.24
CA GLY A 226 2.49 73.78 21.26
C GLY A 226 3.00 75.12 21.78
N GLN A 227 2.32 76.20 21.39
CA GLN A 227 2.41 77.53 21.99
C GLN A 227 1.79 77.53 23.39
N ARG A 228 2.51 78.08 24.38
CA ARG A 228 2.11 79.19 25.27
C ARG A 228 3.18 79.47 26.30
#